data_AF-A0A496S444-F1
#
_entry.id   AF-A0A496S444-F1
#
_cell.length_a   1.000
_cell.length_b   1.000
_cell.length_c   1.000
_cell.angle_alpha   90.00
_cell.angle_beta   90.00
_cell.angle_gamma   90.00
#
_symmetry.space_group_name_H-M   'P 1'
#
loop_
_entity.id
_entity.type
_entity.pdbx_description
1 polymer ?
#
loop_
_entity_poly.entity_id
_entity_poly.type
_entity_poly.pdbx_seq_one_letter_code
_entity_poly.pdbx_strand_id
1 'polypeptide(L)'
;MFYKQTLLRGIGETGHSRNFFYYFLYLIPLFLPYTILSLTCFSLKLESVWEKLFLIWFIGGVFILSLISSKLSIYLLILSPSLSALLAKSLLESNKERLKKVLFNITGLFFVILWFSAYFYFKFKKEFIPPVSFILLLVFLVVIFLMVRKKSWACFKVLFISWILVIYLSTFFFLPLVDDYFKAKKEVNQEFLR
;
A
#
# COMPACT_ATOMS: atom_id res chain seq x y z
N MET A 1 14.85 -7.47 -28.32
CA MET A 1 15.67 -6.44 -27.65
C MET A 1 15.28 -6.23 -26.17
N PHE A 2 13.99 -6.05 -25.86
CA PHE A 2 13.46 -5.92 -24.48
C PHE A 2 13.91 -7.03 -23.51
N TYR A 3 13.82 -8.31 -23.90
CA TYR A 3 14.17 -9.44 -23.03
C TYR A 3 15.64 -9.44 -22.59
N LYS A 4 16.56 -9.11 -23.51
CA LYS A 4 18.00 -9.04 -23.24
C LYS A 4 18.29 -7.91 -22.24
N GLN A 5 17.61 -6.78 -22.38
CA GLN A 5 17.75 -5.63 -21.48
C GLN A 5 17.19 -5.92 -20.07
N THR A 6 16.07 -6.64 -19.97
CA THR A 6 15.50 -7.09 -18.68
C THR A 6 16.42 -8.10 -17.98
N LEU A 7 16.99 -9.05 -18.71
CA LEU A 7 17.96 -10.03 -18.19
C LEU A 7 19.26 -9.35 -17.73
N LEU A 8 19.82 -8.45 -18.54
CA LEU A 8 21.03 -7.70 -18.19
C LEU A 8 20.82 -6.77 -16.98
N ARG A 9 19.61 -6.23 -16.80
CA ARG A 9 19.22 -5.53 -15.55
C ARG A 9 19.17 -6.50 -14.37
N GLY A 10 18.63 -7.70 -14.53
CA GLY A 10 18.57 -8.72 -13.47
C GLY A 10 19.95 -9.18 -12.99
N ILE A 11 20.93 -9.29 -13.89
CA ILE A 11 22.30 -9.77 -13.64
C ILE A 11 23.21 -8.69 -13.04
N GLY A 12 22.79 -7.41 -13.07
CA GLY A 12 23.45 -6.32 -12.33
C GLY A 12 24.46 -5.48 -13.13
N GLU A 13 24.53 -5.63 -14.45
CA GLU A 13 25.52 -4.90 -15.27
C GLU A 13 25.16 -3.43 -15.53
N THR A 14 23.93 -2.98 -15.24
CA THR A 14 23.48 -1.62 -15.62
C THR A 14 22.58 -0.90 -14.60
N GLY A 15 22.42 -1.42 -13.37
CA GLY A 15 21.52 -0.82 -12.39
C GLY A 15 22.01 -1.01 -10.97
N HIS A 16 22.01 0.08 -10.19
CA HIS A 16 22.39 0.10 -8.77
C HIS A 16 21.83 -1.10 -8.01
N SER A 17 22.71 -1.94 -7.44
CA SER A 17 22.28 -3.05 -6.61
C SER A 17 21.58 -2.50 -5.36
N ARG A 18 20.36 -2.97 -5.10
CA ARG A 18 19.59 -2.62 -3.90
C ARG A 18 19.70 -3.79 -2.91
N ASN A 19 19.76 -3.50 -1.61
CA ASN A 19 19.94 -4.51 -0.54
C ASN A 19 18.84 -5.57 -0.53
N PHE A 20 19.12 -6.76 0.02
CA PHE A 20 18.15 -7.86 0.16
C PHE A 20 16.83 -7.38 0.79
N PHE A 21 16.90 -6.55 1.83
CA PHE A 21 15.74 -6.02 2.55
C PHE A 21 14.94 -4.94 1.81
N TYR A 22 15.30 -4.60 0.58
CA TYR A 22 14.64 -3.55 -0.20
C TYR A 22 13.12 -3.70 -0.20
N TYR A 23 12.58 -4.87 -0.58
CA TYR A 23 11.14 -5.07 -0.70
C TYR A 23 10.39 -5.07 0.65
N PHE A 24 11.06 -5.34 1.76
CA PHE A 24 10.44 -5.26 3.09
C PHE A 24 10.01 -3.84 3.46
N LEU A 25 10.75 -2.83 2.98
CA LEU A 25 10.39 -1.42 3.17
C LEU A 25 9.16 -1.02 2.36
N TYR A 26 8.94 -1.64 1.20
CA TYR A 26 7.83 -1.32 0.29
C TYR A 26 6.61 -2.22 0.48
N LEU A 27 6.74 -3.36 1.16
CA LEU A 27 5.63 -4.28 1.45
C LEU A 27 4.46 -3.58 2.14
N ILE A 28 4.72 -2.80 3.19
CA ILE A 28 3.66 -2.10 3.93
C ILE A 28 2.92 -1.10 3.05
N PRO A 29 3.58 -0.06 2.47
CA PRO A 29 2.88 0.99 1.73
C PRO A 29 2.25 0.50 0.43
N LEU A 30 2.87 -0.48 -0.25
CA LEU A 30 2.42 -0.92 -1.57
C LEU A 30 1.21 -1.85 -1.50
N PHE A 31 1.06 -2.56 -0.37
CA PHE A 31 -0.12 -3.38 -0.09
C PHE A 31 -1.07 -2.71 0.92
N LEU A 32 -1.01 -1.39 1.13
CA LEU A 32 -2.10 -0.73 1.85
C LEU A 32 -3.40 -0.78 1.01
N PRO A 33 -4.58 -1.00 1.62
CA PRO A 33 -4.81 -1.25 3.05
C PRO A 33 -4.75 -2.72 3.46
N TYR A 34 -4.47 -3.63 2.52
CA TYR A 34 -4.40 -5.08 2.73
C TYR A 34 -3.44 -5.50 3.85
N THR A 35 -2.32 -4.79 4.04
CA THR A 35 -1.37 -5.02 5.14
C THR A 35 -1.94 -4.74 6.53
N ILE A 36 -2.84 -3.77 6.67
CA ILE A 36 -3.51 -3.49 7.95
C ILE A 36 -4.61 -4.54 8.20
N LEU A 37 -5.31 -4.93 7.15
CA LEU A 37 -6.30 -6.01 7.21
C LEU A 37 -5.65 -7.36 7.53
N SER A 38 -4.46 -7.63 7.02
CA SER A 38 -3.72 -8.84 7.37
C SER A 38 -3.35 -8.85 8.85
N LEU A 39 -2.78 -7.77 9.39
CA LEU A 39 -2.41 -7.73 10.81
C LEU A 39 -3.57 -8.00 11.78
N THR A 40 -4.80 -7.62 11.41
CA THR A 40 -5.97 -7.66 12.30
C THR A 40 -6.87 -8.89 12.10
N CYS A 41 -6.89 -9.43 10.87
CA CYS A 41 -7.82 -10.47 10.46
C CYS A 41 -7.11 -11.74 9.94
N PHE A 42 -5.79 -11.76 9.76
CA PHE A 42 -5.08 -12.91 9.19
C PHE A 42 -5.06 -14.09 10.15
N SER A 43 -5.64 -15.20 9.69
CA SER A 43 -5.59 -16.51 10.31
C SER A 43 -4.73 -17.42 9.44
N LEU A 44 -3.66 -17.99 10.01
CA LEU A 44 -2.75 -18.91 9.32
C LEU A 44 -3.32 -20.33 9.14
N LYS A 45 -4.64 -20.50 9.25
CA LYS A 45 -5.29 -21.80 9.03
C LYS A 45 -5.31 -22.15 7.54
N LEU A 46 -4.24 -22.81 7.11
CA LEU A 46 -4.04 -23.29 5.74
C LEU A 46 -4.60 -24.71 5.61
N GLU A 47 -5.83 -24.81 5.12
CA GLU A 47 -6.54 -26.08 4.99
C GLU A 47 -6.44 -26.64 3.57
N SER A 48 -6.48 -25.77 2.55
CA SER A 48 -6.44 -26.20 1.15
C SER A 48 -5.03 -26.12 0.53
N VAL A 49 -4.80 -26.95 -0.49
CA VAL A 49 -3.56 -26.91 -1.30
C VAL A 49 -3.39 -25.55 -1.99
N TRP A 50 -4.49 -24.95 -2.43
CA TRP A 50 -4.49 -23.62 -3.05
C TRP A 50 -3.99 -22.53 -2.12
N GLU A 51 -4.38 -22.55 -0.84
CA GLU A 51 -3.88 -21.60 0.14
C GLU A 51 -2.38 -21.74 0.38
N LYS A 52 -1.88 -22.97 0.44
CA LYS A 52 -0.44 -23.22 0.54
C LYS A 52 0.28 -22.71 -0.70
N LEU A 53 -0.27 -22.91 -1.89
CA LEU A 53 0.27 -22.37 -3.14
C LEU A 53 0.27 -20.84 -3.16
N PHE A 54 -0.80 -20.17 -2.70
CA PHE A 54 -0.82 -18.71 -2.61
C PHE A 54 0.18 -18.19 -1.59
N LEU A 55 0.34 -18.88 -0.45
CA LEU A 55 1.35 -18.51 0.55
C LEU A 55 2.77 -18.67 -0.01
N ILE A 56 3.05 -19.79 -0.69
CA ILE A 56 4.34 -20.04 -1.34
C ILE A 56 4.59 -19.03 -2.45
N TRP A 57 3.58 -18.69 -3.26
CA TRP A 57 3.70 -17.65 -4.27
C TRP A 57 4.04 -16.31 -3.61
N PHE A 58 3.31 -15.90 -2.57
CA PHE A 58 3.58 -14.64 -1.91
C PHE A 58 4.97 -14.60 -1.26
N ILE A 59 5.25 -15.51 -0.33
CA ILE A 59 6.50 -15.52 0.45
C ILE A 59 7.69 -15.87 -0.46
N GLY A 60 7.55 -16.90 -1.28
CA GLY A 60 8.59 -17.31 -2.24
C GLY A 60 8.83 -16.25 -3.29
N GLY A 61 7.78 -15.57 -3.77
CA GLY A 61 7.90 -14.45 -4.69
C GLY A 61 8.64 -13.25 -4.09
N VAL A 62 8.34 -12.86 -2.84
CA VAL A 62 9.11 -11.83 -2.12
C VAL A 62 10.58 -12.25 -2.01
N PHE A 63 10.84 -13.51 -1.67
CA PHE A 63 12.21 -14.03 -1.50
C PHE A 63 12.99 -14.02 -2.83
N ILE A 64 12.40 -14.55 -3.91
CA ILE A 64 13.00 -14.55 -5.25
C ILE A 64 13.29 -13.13 -5.72
N LEU A 65 12.32 -12.22 -5.60
CA LEU A 65 12.52 -10.82 -5.98
C LEU A 65 13.66 -10.19 -5.16
N SER A 66 13.77 -10.52 -3.87
CA SER A 66 14.81 -9.99 -2.98
C SER A 66 16.23 -10.44 -3.36
N LEU A 67 16.37 -11.56 -4.08
CA LEU A 67 17.66 -12.07 -4.59
C LEU A 67 18.12 -11.40 -5.89
N ILE A 68 17.21 -10.79 -6.66
CA ILE A 68 17.55 -10.14 -7.95
C ILE A 68 18.30 -8.83 -7.70
N SER A 69 19.41 -8.57 -8.40
CA SER A 69 20.24 -7.37 -8.19
C SER A 69 19.51 -6.06 -8.50
N SER A 70 18.76 -6.01 -9.61
CA SER A 70 17.94 -4.85 -9.97
C SER A 70 16.54 -4.97 -9.39
N LYS A 71 16.17 -4.00 -8.54
CA LYS A 71 14.92 -4.02 -7.79
C LYS A 71 14.10 -2.77 -8.11
N LEU A 72 12.87 -2.98 -8.55
CA LEU A 72 11.86 -1.94 -8.76
C LEU A 72 10.67 -2.24 -7.87
N SER A 73 10.16 -1.21 -7.19
CA SER A 73 9.02 -1.32 -6.28
C SER A 73 7.79 -1.97 -6.95
N ILE A 74 7.57 -1.67 -8.24
CA ILE A 74 6.47 -2.23 -9.04
C ILE A 74 6.50 -3.75 -9.20
N TYR A 75 7.65 -4.41 -9.01
CA TYR A 75 7.72 -5.87 -9.11
C TYR A 75 6.95 -6.58 -8.01
N LEU A 76 6.70 -5.93 -6.86
CA LEU A 76 5.84 -6.47 -5.81
C LEU A 76 4.38 -6.62 -6.25
N LEU A 77 3.94 -5.86 -7.26
CA LEU A 77 2.54 -5.83 -7.69
C LEU A 77 2.09 -7.20 -8.24
N ILE A 78 3.01 -8.02 -8.76
CA ILE A 78 2.72 -9.39 -9.20
C ILE A 78 2.32 -10.34 -8.05
N LEU A 79 2.64 -9.97 -6.81
CA LEU A 79 2.31 -10.73 -5.61
C LEU A 79 0.96 -10.28 -5.01
N SER A 80 0.33 -9.23 -5.56
CA SER A 80 -0.97 -8.77 -5.06
C SER A 80 -2.11 -9.78 -5.19
N PRO A 81 -2.20 -10.63 -6.24
CA PRO A 81 -3.29 -11.59 -6.36
C PRO A 81 -3.25 -12.67 -5.28
N SER A 82 -2.06 -13.20 -4.96
CA SER A 82 -1.89 -14.23 -3.94
C SER A 82 -2.18 -13.70 -2.53
N LEU A 83 -1.70 -12.48 -2.22
CA LEU A 83 -2.04 -11.82 -0.97
C LEU A 83 -3.54 -11.54 -0.83
N SER A 84 -4.18 -11.07 -1.91
CA SER A 84 -5.61 -10.78 -1.94
C SER A 84 -6.46 -12.03 -1.73
N ALA A 85 -6.08 -13.16 -2.33
CA ALA A 85 -6.78 -14.43 -2.18
C ALA A 85 -6.71 -14.94 -0.73
N LEU A 86 -5.53 -14.90 -0.10
CA LEU A 86 -5.36 -15.29 1.30
C LEU A 86 -6.17 -14.39 2.24
N LEU A 87 -6.20 -13.08 1.98
CA LEU A 87 -6.98 -12.14 2.77
C LEU A 87 -8.47 -12.32 2.58
N ALA A 88 -8.94 -12.58 1.36
CA ALA A 88 -10.35 -12.82 1.09
C ALA A 88 -10.89 -13.98 1.94
N LYS A 89 -10.16 -15.11 2.01
CA LYS A 89 -10.51 -16.23 2.90
C LYS A 89 -10.59 -15.77 4.36
N SER A 90 -9.53 -15.11 4.83
CA SER A 90 -9.44 -14.68 6.23
C SER A 90 -10.56 -13.70 6.62
N LEU A 91 -10.99 -12.85 5.68
CA LEU A 91 -12.13 -11.95 5.84
C LEU A 91 -13.45 -12.71 5.88
N LEU A 92 -13.63 -13.74 5.04
CA LEU A 92 -14.84 -14.57 5.00
C LEU A 92 -15.04 -15.40 6.28
N GLU A 93 -13.95 -15.91 6.87
CA GLU A 93 -13.98 -16.66 8.12
C GLU A 93 -14.07 -15.77 9.37
N SER A 94 -13.81 -14.47 9.22
CA SER A 94 -13.86 -13.53 10.34
C SER A 94 -15.29 -13.22 10.79
N ASN A 95 -15.45 -12.97 12.08
CA ASN A 95 -16.73 -12.48 12.61
C ASN A 95 -17.08 -11.13 11.96
N LYS A 96 -18.24 -11.07 11.29
CA LYS A 96 -18.75 -9.87 10.59
C LYS A 96 -18.77 -8.61 11.46
N GLU A 97 -19.09 -8.72 12.74
CA GLU A 97 -19.09 -7.56 13.66
C GLU A 97 -17.68 -7.10 14.02
N ARG A 98 -16.74 -8.04 14.20
CA ARG A 98 -15.32 -7.71 14.40
C ARG A 98 -14.75 -7.05 13.14
N LEU A 99 -15.08 -7.59 11.95
CA LEU A 99 -14.65 -7.05 10.67
C LEU A 99 -15.11 -5.60 10.48
N LYS A 100 -16.40 -5.33 10.74
CA LYS A 100 -16.96 -3.98 10.68
C LYS A 100 -16.20 -3.00 11.57
N LYS A 101 -15.92 -3.40 12.81
CA LYS A 101 -15.17 -2.58 13.77
C LYS A 101 -13.73 -2.31 13.30
N VAL A 102 -13.06 -3.34 12.76
CA VAL A 102 -11.71 -3.22 12.18
C VAL A 102 -11.71 -2.26 11.00
N LEU A 103 -12.59 -2.46 10.01
CA LEU A 103 -12.71 -1.60 8.84
C LEU A 103 -12.99 -0.15 9.23
N PHE A 104 -13.88 0.06 10.20
CA PHE A 104 -14.17 1.38 10.75
C PHE A 104 -12.93 2.02 11.37
N ASN A 105 -12.23 1.31 12.26
CA ASN A 105 -11.03 1.81 12.91
C ASN A 105 -9.93 2.17 11.89
N ILE A 106 -9.71 1.33 10.87
CA ILE A 106 -8.72 1.56 9.82
C ILE A 106 -9.07 2.82 9.02
N THR A 107 -10.34 2.93 8.60
CA THR A 107 -10.82 4.08 7.83
C THR A 107 -10.69 5.37 8.64
N GLY A 108 -11.10 5.33 9.91
CA GLY A 108 -10.97 6.46 10.84
C GLY A 108 -9.52 6.88 11.08
N LEU A 109 -8.65 5.92 11.40
CA LEU A 109 -7.22 6.17 11.63
C LEU A 109 -6.57 6.81 10.40
N PHE A 110 -6.89 6.32 9.20
CA PHE A 110 -6.36 6.86 7.96
C PHE A 110 -6.74 8.34 7.75
N PHE A 111 -8.01 8.71 7.97
CA PHE A 111 -8.43 10.11 7.88
C PHE A 111 -7.80 11.00 8.95
N VAL A 112 -7.60 10.47 10.17
CA VAL A 112 -6.87 11.17 11.22
C VAL A 112 -5.42 11.43 10.80
N ILE A 113 -4.74 10.42 10.24
CA ILE A 113 -3.37 10.57 9.73
C ILE A 113 -3.30 11.60 8.60
N LEU A 114 -4.24 11.58 7.65
CA LEU A 114 -4.32 12.59 6.59
C LEU A 114 -4.51 13.99 7.16
N TRP A 115 -5.36 14.15 8.17
CA TRP A 115 -5.62 15.42 8.81
C TRP A 115 -4.36 15.96 9.51
N PHE A 116 -3.67 15.12 10.29
CA PHE A 116 -2.40 15.50 10.92
C PHE A 116 -1.33 15.80 9.88
N SER A 117 -1.23 15.01 8.80
CA SER A 117 -0.28 15.23 7.72
C SER A 117 -0.51 16.58 7.04
N ALA A 118 -1.76 16.92 6.72
CA ALA A 118 -2.13 18.23 6.18
C ALA A 118 -1.81 19.38 7.14
N TYR A 119 -2.09 19.21 8.44
CA TYR A 119 -1.76 20.20 9.47
C TYR A 119 -0.25 20.43 9.60
N PHE A 120 0.55 19.36 9.68
CA PHE A 120 2.01 19.49 9.75
C PHE A 120 2.59 20.07 8.47
N TYR A 121 2.07 19.70 7.30
CA TYR A 121 2.49 20.29 6.03
C TYR A 121 2.25 21.81 6.01
N PHE A 122 1.07 22.26 6.43
CA PHE A 122 0.76 23.69 6.56
C PHE A 122 1.73 24.40 7.50
N LYS A 123 1.99 23.81 8.68
CA LYS A 123 2.88 24.40 9.69
C LYS A 123 4.33 24.56 9.20
N PHE A 124 4.85 23.57 8.45
CA PHE A 124 6.26 23.54 8.06
C PHE A 124 6.55 24.20 6.71
N LYS A 125 5.71 24.00 5.70
CA LYS A 125 5.94 24.56 4.35
C LYS A 125 5.34 25.95 4.15
N LYS A 126 4.43 26.40 5.04
CA LYS A 126 3.67 27.66 4.88
C LYS A 126 2.96 27.81 3.52
N GLU A 127 2.79 26.71 2.79
CA GLU A 127 2.02 26.70 1.55
C GLU A 127 0.53 26.70 1.90
N PHE A 128 -0.24 27.51 1.18
CA PHE A 128 -1.67 27.65 1.43
C PHE A 128 -2.41 26.39 0.98
N ILE A 129 -2.66 25.48 1.92
CA ILE A 129 -3.67 24.44 1.72
C ILE A 129 -5.03 25.14 1.83
N PRO A 130 -5.90 25.05 0.80
CA PRO A 130 -7.21 25.69 0.84
C PRO A 130 -7.99 25.24 2.08
N PRO A 131 -8.55 26.15 2.90
CA PRO A 131 -9.38 25.79 4.07
C PRO A 131 -10.51 24.81 3.74
N VAL A 132 -10.96 24.83 2.48
CA VAL A 132 -11.93 23.93 1.89
C VAL A 132 -11.54 22.45 2.05
N SER A 133 -10.24 22.10 2.02
CA SER A 133 -9.79 20.72 2.18
C SER A 133 -9.97 20.20 3.61
N PHE A 134 -9.70 21.03 4.63
CA PHE A 134 -9.95 20.70 6.02
C PHE A 134 -11.45 20.57 6.32
N ILE A 135 -12.27 21.45 5.73
CA ILE A 135 -13.72 21.39 5.83
C ILE A 135 -14.25 20.11 5.18
N LEU A 136 -13.79 19.77 3.97
CA LEU A 136 -14.16 18.52 3.28
C LEU A 136 -13.81 17.30 4.12
N LEU A 137 -12.62 17.27 4.73
CA LEU A 137 -12.16 16.15 5.55
C LEU A 137 -13.00 16.00 6.83
N LEU A 138 -13.39 17.12 7.45
CA LEU A 138 -14.26 17.15 8.62
C LEU A 138 -15.69 16.73 8.27
N VAL A 139 -16.25 17.22 7.16
CA VAL A 139 -17.54 16.77 6.62
C VAL A 139 -17.52 15.27 6.35
N PHE A 140 -16.41 14.75 5.81
CA PHE A 140 -16.26 13.33 5.53
C PHE A 140 -16.27 12.47 6.81
N LEU A 141 -15.57 12.91 7.87
CA LEU A 141 -15.61 12.28 9.19
C LEU A 141 -17.02 12.29 9.79
N VAL A 142 -17.76 13.40 9.64
CA VAL A 142 -19.15 13.53 10.09
C VAL A 142 -20.08 12.60 9.30
N VAL A 143 -19.89 12.47 7.98
CA VAL A 143 -20.67 11.55 7.14
C VAL A 143 -20.43 10.10 7.54
N ILE A 144 -19.17 9.71 7.79
CA ILE A 144 -18.84 8.37 8.31
C ILE A 144 -19.54 8.14 9.66
N PHE A 145 -19.48 9.10 10.58
CA PHE A 145 -20.13 9.01 11.88
C PHE A 145 -21.67 8.86 11.77
N LEU A 146 -22.31 9.65 10.91
CA LEU A 146 -23.76 9.58 10.68
C LEU A 146 -24.19 8.28 9.99
N MET A 147 -23.40 7.77 9.04
CA MET A 147 -23.66 6.49 8.38
C MET A 147 -23.61 5.32 9.38
N VAL A 148 -22.70 5.38 10.35
CA VAL A 148 -22.62 4.41 11.46
C VAL A 148 -23.84 4.51 12.37
N ARG A 149 -24.24 5.72 12.78
CA ARG A 149 -25.42 5.92 13.63
C ARG A 149 -26.71 5.38 12.99
N LYS A 150 -26.88 5.57 11.69
CA LYS A 150 -28.04 5.09 10.93
C LYS A 150 -27.96 3.61 10.51
N LYS A 151 -26.90 2.87 10.90
CA LYS A 151 -26.65 1.48 10.47
C LYS A 151 -26.69 1.29 8.94
N SER A 152 -26.35 2.32 8.16
CA SER A 152 -26.38 2.25 6.69
C SER A 152 -25.08 1.63 6.15
N TRP A 153 -24.94 0.32 6.37
CA TRP A 153 -23.74 -0.44 6.02
C TRP A 153 -23.47 -0.52 4.52
N ALA A 154 -24.51 -0.38 3.68
CA ALA A 154 -24.35 -0.36 2.23
C ALA A 154 -23.55 0.87 1.78
N CYS A 155 -23.88 2.06 2.30
CA CYS A 155 -23.16 3.28 1.99
C CYS A 155 -21.71 3.23 2.48
N PHE A 156 -21.47 2.68 3.68
CA PHE A 156 -20.11 2.49 4.20
C PHE A 156 -19.27 1.59 3.29
N LYS A 157 -19.84 0.48 2.78
CA LYS A 157 -19.14 -0.41 1.85
C LYS A 157 -18.76 0.30 0.56
N VAL A 158 -19.68 1.02 -0.07
CA VAL A 158 -19.42 1.77 -1.32
C VAL A 158 -18.30 2.78 -1.11
N LEU A 159 -18.37 3.50 0.00
CA LEU A 159 -17.41 4.54 0.36
C LEU A 159 -16.02 3.92 0.63
N PHE A 160 -15.95 2.79 1.34
CA PHE A 160 -14.72 2.04 1.57
C PHE A 160 -14.11 1.47 0.29
N ILE A 161 -14.93 0.88 -0.59
CA ILE A 161 -14.48 0.36 -1.90
C ILE A 161 -13.96 1.49 -2.77
N SER A 162 -14.68 2.61 -2.84
CA SER A 162 -14.25 3.79 -3.59
C SER A 162 -12.91 4.33 -3.07
N TRP A 163 -12.69 4.29 -1.75
CA TRP A 163 -11.41 4.64 -1.17
C TRP A 163 -10.34 3.66 -1.64
N ILE A 164 -10.47 2.35 -1.39
CA ILE A 164 -9.48 1.34 -1.81
C ILE A 164 -9.03 1.56 -3.25
N LEU A 165 -9.99 1.83 -4.14
CA LEU A 165 -9.73 2.10 -5.55
C LEU A 165 -8.88 3.36 -5.76
N VAL A 166 -9.16 4.46 -5.05
CA VAL A 166 -8.34 5.67 -5.02
C VAL A 166 -6.93 5.42 -4.47
N ILE A 167 -6.77 4.65 -3.36
CA ILE A 167 -5.44 4.27 -2.83
C ILE A 167 -4.70 3.54 -3.94
N TYR A 168 -5.31 2.53 -4.54
CA TYR A 168 -4.64 1.65 -5.49
C TYR A 168 -4.22 2.40 -6.76
N LEU A 169 -5.09 3.26 -7.28
CA LEU A 169 -4.77 4.16 -8.40
C LEU A 169 -3.65 5.13 -8.01
N SER A 170 -3.74 5.77 -6.85
CA SER A 170 -2.70 6.69 -6.39
C SER A 170 -1.35 5.99 -6.24
N THR A 171 -1.31 4.78 -5.70
CA THR A 171 -0.09 3.97 -5.60
C THR A 171 0.50 3.69 -6.99
N PHE A 172 -0.33 3.35 -7.98
CA PHE A 172 0.12 3.13 -9.36
C PHE A 172 0.74 4.38 -10.00
N PHE A 173 0.18 5.57 -9.75
CA PHE A 173 0.68 6.84 -10.30
C PHE A 173 1.86 7.45 -9.51
N PHE A 174 1.89 7.28 -8.18
CA PHE A 174 2.92 7.87 -7.31
C PHE A 174 4.19 7.02 -7.20
N LEU A 175 4.12 5.69 -7.37
CA LEU A 175 5.30 4.83 -7.29
C LEU A 175 6.42 5.19 -8.29
N PRO A 176 6.12 5.47 -9.59
CA PRO A 176 7.13 5.91 -10.54
C PRO A 176 7.80 7.22 -10.12
N LEU A 177 6.99 8.19 -9.65
CA LEU A 177 7.46 9.51 -9.23
C LEU A 177 8.40 9.44 -8.00
N VAL A 178 8.12 8.53 -7.08
CA VAL A 178 8.98 8.32 -5.90
C VAL A 178 10.31 7.67 -6.30
N ASP A 179 10.30 6.65 -7.16
CA ASP A 179 11.54 6.03 -7.64
C ASP A 179 12.40 7.02 -8.46
N ASP A 180 11.77 7.92 -9.23
CA ASP A 180 12.46 8.98 -9.98
C ASP A 180 13.06 10.07 -9.06
N TYR A 181 12.34 10.46 -8.00
CA TYR A 181 12.85 11.44 -7.02
C TYR A 181 14.09 10.92 -6.27
N PHE A 182 14.09 9.64 -5.86
CA PHE A 182 15.27 9.03 -5.23
C PHE A 182 16.44 8.89 -6.20
N LYS A 183 16.18 8.71 -7.49
CA LYS A 183 17.22 8.67 -8.53
C LYS A 183 17.84 10.05 -8.73
N ALA A 184 17.02 11.09 -8.89
CA ALA A 184 17.48 12.47 -9.08
C ALA A 184 18.29 13.00 -7.87
N LYS A 185 17.85 12.74 -6.64
CA LYS A 185 18.57 13.17 -5.43
C LYS A 185 19.95 12.50 -5.28
N LYS A 186 20.10 11.28 -5.81
CA LYS A 186 21.36 10.53 -5.74
C LYS A 186 22.37 11.01 -6.78
N GLU A 187 21.91 11.43 -7.96
CA GLU A 187 22.74 12.04 -9.01
C GLU A 187 23.32 13.39 -8.53
N VAL A 188 22.51 14.25 -7.90
CA VAL A 188 22.96 15.53 -7.32
C VAL A 188 24.03 15.34 -6.22
N ASN A 189 23.89 14.31 -5.38
CA ASN A 189 24.89 14.01 -4.35
C ASN A 189 26.21 13.44 -4.91
N GLN A 190 26.21 12.86 -6.12
CA GLN A 190 27.42 12.36 -6.77
C GLN A 190 28.19 13.46 -7.52
N GLU A 191 27.50 14.49 -8.03
CA GLU A 191 28.14 15.70 -8.57
C GLU A 191 28.84 16.52 -7.49
N PHE A 192 28.30 16.57 -6.27
CA PHE A 192 28.93 17.26 -5.14
C PHE A 192 30.19 16.57 -4.57
N LEU A 193 30.46 15.33 -4.96
CA LEU A 193 31.59 14.52 -4.51
C LEU A 193 32.68 14.34 -5.57
N ARG A 194 32.58 15.06 -6.71
CA ARG A 194 33.60 15.19 -7.73
C ARG A 194 34.15 16.61 -7.74
#